data_AF-A0A1J7HXL3-F1
#
_entry.id   AF-A0A1J7HXL3-F1
#
_cell.length_a   1.000
_cell.length_b   1.000
_cell.length_c   1.000
_cell.angle_alpha   90.00
_cell.angle_beta   90.00
_cell.angle_gamma   90.00
#
_symmetry.space_group_name_H-M   'P 1'
#
loop_
_entity.id
_entity.type
_entity.pdbx_description
1 polymer ?
#
loop_
_entity_poly.entity_id
_entity_poly.type
_entity_poly.pdbx_seq_one_letter_code
_entity_poly.pdbx_strand_id
1 'polypeptide(L)'
;MNVLEVNKTNYESCNSDHPLHNWTTGAGRDVVPLNVTRNYYFISGKGFCYGGMKIAIHVQNLPPPPKPAPVKSGTTTTTTLTVSYKSNIILLSLVFAIGTLWDAFIHLW
;
A
#
# COMPACT_ATOMS: atom_id res chain seq x y z
N MET A 1 8.57 6.99 -21.11
CA MET A 1 7.80 7.56 -19.99
C MET A 1 8.80 8.13 -19.03
N ASN A 2 8.50 9.27 -18.41
CA ASN A 2 9.45 10.04 -17.63
C ASN A 2 8.80 10.47 -16.33
N VAL A 3 9.59 10.61 -15.27
CA VAL A 3 9.14 11.20 -14.01
C VAL A 3 9.80 12.56 -13.89
N LEU A 4 9.02 13.61 -14.17
CA LEU A 4 9.50 14.98 -14.17
C LEU A 4 8.90 15.75 -13.01
N GLU A 5 9.75 16.32 -12.16
CA GLU A 5 9.33 17.26 -11.12
C GLU A 5 9.17 18.65 -11.71
N VAL A 6 8.05 19.30 -11.43
CA VAL A 6 7.69 20.61 -12.00
C VAL A 6 7.12 21.54 -10.93
N ASN A 7 6.95 22.82 -11.29
CA ASN A 7 6.21 23.76 -10.45
C ASN A 7 4.68 23.57 -10.63
N LYS A 8 3.88 24.26 -9.79
CA LYS A 8 2.41 24.17 -9.83
C LYS A 8 1.83 24.57 -11.19
N THR A 9 2.35 25.66 -11.79
CA THR A 9 1.87 26.16 -13.08
C THR A 9 2.08 25.15 -14.20
N ASN A 10 3.28 24.57 -14.28
CA ASN A 10 3.65 23.57 -15.28
C ASN A 10 2.89 22.25 -15.06
N TYR A 11 2.54 21.92 -13.81
CA TYR A 11 1.67 20.79 -13.49
C TYR A 11 0.22 20.98 -13.98
N GLU A 12 -0.30 22.21 -13.89
CA GLU A 12 -1.63 22.56 -14.38
C GLU A 12 -1.65 22.60 -15.90
N SER A 13 -0.67 23.25 -16.52
CA SER A 13 -0.55 23.38 -17.97
C SER A 13 0.03 22.16 -18.68
N CYS A 14 0.47 21.15 -17.93
CA CYS A 14 1.19 19.96 -18.43
C CYS A 14 2.45 20.30 -19.25
N ASN A 15 3.18 21.36 -18.86
CA ASN A 15 4.42 21.75 -19.53
C ASN A 15 5.60 20.89 -19.04
N SER A 16 6.19 20.12 -19.95
CA SER A 16 7.35 19.25 -19.70
C SER A 16 8.68 19.78 -20.24
N ASP A 17 8.72 20.99 -20.80
CA ASP A 17 9.90 21.53 -21.49
C ASP A 17 10.99 21.98 -20.50
N HIS A 18 10.56 22.49 -19.34
CA HIS A 18 11.46 22.97 -18.29
C HIS A 18 11.10 22.34 -16.93
N PRO A 19 11.42 21.04 -16.74
CA PRO A 19 11.26 20.41 -15.45
C PRO A 19 12.31 20.94 -14.46
N LEU A 20 11.92 21.02 -13.19
CA LEU A 20 12.83 21.34 -12.09
C LEU A 20 13.85 20.21 -11.90
N HIS A 21 13.39 18.97 -12.04
CA HIS A 21 14.23 17.79 -11.93
C HIS A 21 13.69 16.65 -12.79
N ASN A 22 14.59 15.86 -13.36
CA ASN A 22 14.25 14.65 -14.10
C ASN A 22 14.70 13.43 -13.31
N TRP A 23 13.74 12.71 -12.74
CA TRP A 23 13.96 11.51 -11.93
C TRP A 23 14.02 10.22 -12.75
N THR A 24 13.95 10.32 -14.08
CA THR A 24 13.90 9.15 -14.97
C THR A 24 15.24 8.41 -15.00
N THR A 25 15.25 7.17 -14.52
CA THR A 25 16.41 6.27 -14.50
C THR A 25 16.46 5.30 -15.69
N GLY A 26 15.39 5.23 -16.48
CA GLY A 26 15.31 4.43 -17.71
C GLY A 26 14.95 2.94 -17.49
N ALA A 27 15.05 2.43 -16.27
CA ALA A 27 14.70 1.03 -15.93
C ALA A 27 13.24 0.86 -15.46
N GLY A 28 12.43 1.93 -15.47
CA GLY A 28 11.01 1.90 -15.07
C GLY A 28 10.76 1.90 -13.56
N ARG A 29 11.82 1.98 -12.75
CA ARG A 29 11.73 2.11 -11.29
C ARG A 29 12.44 3.38 -10.84
N ASP A 30 11.72 4.49 -10.91
CA ASP A 30 12.23 5.79 -10.49
C ASP A 30 11.94 6.00 -9.00
N VAL A 31 12.96 6.39 -8.23
CA VAL A 31 12.85 6.62 -6.78
C VAL A 31 13.06 8.10 -6.50
N VAL A 32 12.09 8.73 -5.85
CA VAL A 32 12.13 10.16 -5.51
C VAL A 32 12.09 10.34 -3.99
N PRO A 33 13.15 10.88 -3.36
CA PRO A 33 13.15 11.19 -1.94
C PRO A 33 12.36 12.46 -1.63
N LEU A 34 11.47 12.40 -0.63
CA LEU A 34 10.59 13.50 -0.20
C LEU A 34 11.04 14.05 1.16
N ASN A 35 12.23 14.67 1.18
CA ASN A 35 12.88 15.08 2.44
C ASN A 35 12.42 16.44 2.97
N VAL A 36 11.75 17.26 2.14
CA VAL A 36 11.37 18.63 2.49
C VAL A 36 9.86 18.74 2.57
N THR A 37 9.35 19.39 3.62
CA THR A 37 7.94 19.67 3.80
C THR A 37 7.45 20.68 2.76
N ARG A 38 6.90 20.19 1.63
CA ARG A 38 6.35 21.02 0.56
C ARG A 38 5.35 20.25 -0.31
N ASN A 39 4.70 20.98 -1.22
CA ASN A 39 3.97 20.39 -2.33
C ASN A 39 4.93 20.04 -3.45
N TYR A 40 5.00 18.75 -3.79
CA TYR A 40 5.70 18.27 -4.96
C TYR A 40 4.70 17.99 -6.08
N TYR A 41 5.09 18.31 -7.31
CA TYR A 41 4.28 18.07 -8.49
C TYR A 41 5.09 17.27 -9.49
N PHE A 42 4.55 16.14 -9.91
CA PHE A 42 5.18 15.25 -10.88
C PHE A 42 4.28 15.04 -12.08
N ILE A 43 4.87 15.05 -13.27
CA ILE A 43 4.17 14.82 -14.54
C ILE A 43 4.96 13.82 -15.41
N SER A 44 4.23 13.12 -16.28
CA SER A 44 4.81 12.41 -17.41
C SER A 44 4.84 13.30 -18.65
N GLY A 45 5.97 13.36 -19.35
CA GLY A 45 6.14 14.15 -20.58
C GLY A 45 5.43 13.55 -21.80
N LYS A 46 5.71 14.10 -22.99
CA LYS A 46 5.20 13.60 -24.30
C LYS A 46 3.66 13.49 -24.39
N GLY A 47 2.94 14.38 -23.73
CA GLY A 47 1.47 14.46 -23.77
C GLY A 47 0.73 13.52 -22.81
N PHE A 48 1.41 12.58 -22.14
CA PHE A 48 0.79 11.67 -21.18
C PHE A 48 0.20 12.40 -19.96
N CYS A 49 0.74 13.57 -19.59
CA CYS A 49 0.17 14.42 -18.55
C CYS A 49 -1.30 14.82 -18.84
N TYR A 50 -1.64 15.12 -20.09
CA TYR A 50 -3.02 15.43 -20.48
C TYR A 50 -3.94 14.21 -20.38
N GLY A 51 -3.38 13.00 -20.52
CA GLY A 51 -4.08 11.74 -20.26
C GLY A 51 -4.22 11.39 -18.77
N GLY A 52 -3.82 12.29 -17.86
CA GLY A 52 -3.95 12.10 -16.42
C GLY A 52 -2.73 11.49 -15.73
N MET A 53 -1.61 11.26 -16.44
CA MET A 53 -0.36 10.80 -15.83
C MET A 53 0.38 11.96 -15.14
N LYS A 54 -0.20 12.43 -14.03
CA LYS A 54 0.35 13.45 -13.14
C LYS A 54 -0.09 13.22 -11.70
N ILE A 55 0.74 13.59 -10.74
CA ILE A 55 0.44 13.47 -9.32
C ILE A 55 0.95 14.67 -8.53
N ALA A 56 0.17 15.12 -7.54
CA ALA A 56 0.55 16.13 -6.58
C ALA A 56 0.68 15.48 -5.20
N ILE A 57 1.80 15.70 -4.53
CA ILE A 57 2.12 15.10 -3.23
C ILE A 57 2.33 16.21 -2.22
N HIS A 58 1.52 16.22 -1.16
CA HIS A 58 1.65 17.16 -0.06
C HIS A 58 2.42 16.52 1.09
N VAL A 59 3.68 16.91 1.26
CA VAL A 59 4.55 16.38 2.31
C VAL A 59 4.43 17.24 3.55
N GLN A 60 4.04 16.61 4.67
CA GLN A 60 3.85 17.25 5.97
C GLN A 60 4.71 16.55 7.04
N ASN A 61 5.11 17.28 8.07
CA ASN A 61 5.74 16.67 9.23
C ASN A 61 4.71 15.87 10.02
N LEU A 62 5.07 14.66 10.43
CA LEU A 62 4.22 13.87 11.30
C LEU A 62 4.06 14.60 12.64
N PRO A 63 2.84 14.61 13.22
CA PRO A 63 2.67 15.10 14.57
C PRO A 63 3.53 14.24 15.53
N PRO A 64 4.04 14.82 16.61
CA PRO A 64 4.80 14.07 17.60
C PRO A 64 3.95 12.89 18.11
N PRO A 65 4.57 11.72 18.35
CA PRO A 65 3.84 10.55 18.82
C PRO A 65 3.13 10.90 20.14
N PRO A 66 1.90 10.38 20.35
CA PRO A 66 1.20 10.59 21.61
C PRO A 66 2.05 10.08 22.77
N LYS A 67 2.06 10.82 23.88
CA LYS A 67 2.78 10.43 25.10
C LYS A 67 2.36 9.02 25.51
N PRO A 68 3.31 8.13 25.89
CA PRO A 68 2.97 6.81 26.42
C PRO A 68 1.99 6.96 27.59
N ALA A 69 0.93 6.13 27.60
CA ALA A 69 0.05 6.05 28.76
C ALA A 69 0.87 5.62 29.99
N PRO A 70 0.54 6.13 31.20
CA PRO A 70 1.19 5.69 32.43
C PRO A 70 1.07 4.16 32.55
N VAL A 71 2.20 3.47 32.70
CA VAL A 71 2.22 2.02 32.95
C VAL A 71 1.61 1.80 34.34
N LYS A 72 0.38 1.28 34.38
CA LYS A 72 -0.17 0.70 35.60
C LYS A 72 0.57 -0.63 35.80
N SER A 73 1.51 -0.68 36.75
CA SER A 73 2.05 -1.94 37.28
C SER A 73 0.94 -2.67 38.04
N GLY A 74 0.01 -3.27 37.29
CA GLY A 74 -0.89 -4.29 37.80
C GLY A 74 -0.21 -5.63 37.68
N THR A 75 0.10 -6.25 38.82
CA THR A 75 0.51 -7.64 38.96
C THR A 75 -0.22 -8.52 37.94
N THR A 76 0.50 -9.05 36.96
CA THR A 76 -0.05 -10.03 36.02
C THR A 76 -0.18 -11.35 36.76
N THR A 77 -1.37 -11.65 37.27
CA THR A 77 -1.74 -13.04 37.56
C THR A 77 -1.74 -13.76 36.21
N THR A 78 -0.78 -14.66 36.02
CA THR A 78 -0.66 -15.52 34.85
C THR A 78 -1.92 -16.38 34.70
N THR A 79 -2.92 -15.91 33.98
CA THR A 79 -4.01 -16.76 33.52
C THR A 79 -3.50 -17.52 32.30
N THR A 80 -2.97 -18.71 32.54
CA THR A 80 -2.72 -19.73 31.53
C THR A 80 -3.99 -19.94 30.71
N LEU A 81 -4.00 -19.50 29.46
CA LEU A 81 -5.03 -19.85 28.49
C LEU A 81 -4.82 -21.31 28.11
N THR A 82 -5.50 -22.23 28.80
CA THR A 82 -5.66 -23.61 28.35
C THR A 82 -6.52 -23.59 27.09
N VAL A 83 -5.88 -23.65 25.93
CA VAL A 83 -6.56 -23.89 24.65
C VAL A 83 -7.13 -25.31 24.71
N SER A 84 -8.41 -25.42 25.04
CA SER A 84 -9.16 -26.68 24.98
C SER A 84 -9.37 -27.07 23.51
N TYR A 85 -8.43 -27.84 22.98
CA TYR A 85 -8.49 -28.45 21.65
C TYR A 85 -9.41 -29.69 21.67
N LYS A 86 -10.70 -29.50 21.90
CA LYS A 86 -11.70 -30.58 21.83
C LYS A 86 -13.05 -30.06 21.33
N SER A 87 -13.13 -29.57 20.08
CA SER A 87 -14.44 -29.52 19.37
C SER A 87 -14.39 -29.24 17.85
N ASN A 88 -13.28 -29.42 17.14
CA ASN A 88 -13.19 -29.09 15.70
C ASN A 88 -12.62 -30.21 14.81
N ILE A 89 -12.85 -31.49 15.17
CA ILE A 89 -12.48 -32.62 14.28
C ILE A 89 -13.67 -33.09 13.43
N ILE A 90 -14.91 -32.82 13.86
CA ILE A 90 -16.11 -33.33 13.15
C ILE A 90 -16.45 -32.48 11.91
N LEU A 91 -16.18 -31.17 11.93
CA LEU A 91 -16.48 -30.28 10.81
C LEU A 91 -15.55 -30.46 9.61
N LEU A 92 -14.28 -30.81 9.85
CA LEU A 92 -13.30 -31.08 8.78
C LEU A 92 -13.63 -32.37 8.01
N SER A 93 -14.13 -33.41 8.66
CA SER A 93 -14.50 -34.68 7.99
C SER A 93 -15.70 -34.54 7.05
N LEU A 94 -16.67 -33.68 7.38
CA LEU A 94 -17.86 -33.45 6.55
C LEU A 94 -17.56 -32.62 5.30
N VAL A 95 -16.68 -31.62 5.38
CA VAL A 95 -16.28 -30.81 4.21
C VAL A 95 -15.47 -31.63 3.21
N PHE A 96 -14.58 -32.50 3.69
CA PHE A 96 -13.81 -33.40 2.81
C PHE A 96 -14.68 -34.43 2.10
N ALA A 97 -15.73 -34.96 2.74
CA ALA A 97 -16.63 -35.94 2.10
C ALA A 97 -17.50 -35.33 1.00
N ILE A 98 -17.90 -34.05 1.13
CA ILE A 98 -18.71 -33.36 0.11
C ILE A 98 -17.86 -32.98 -1.11
N GLY A 99 -16.60 -32.58 -0.89
CA GLY A 99 -15.67 -32.26 -1.97
C GLY A 99 -15.34 -33.45 -2.85
N THR A 100 -15.09 -34.63 -2.26
CA THR A 100 -14.75 -35.84 -3.03
C THR A 100 -15.93 -36.39 -3.85
N LEU A 101 -17.17 -36.21 -3.36
CA LEU A 101 -18.39 -36.55 -4.10
C LEU A 101 -18.62 -35.64 -5.32
N TRP A 102 -18.29 -34.34 -5.20
CA TRP A 102 -18.43 -33.39 -6.30
C TRP A 102 -17.38 -33.60 -7.40
N ASP A 103 -16.13 -33.88 -7.02
CA ASP A 103 -15.04 -34.14 -7.98
C ASP A 103 -15.28 -35.43 -8.79
N ALA A 104 -15.81 -36.47 -8.14
CA ALA A 104 -16.15 -37.73 -8.80
C ALA A 104 -17.30 -37.58 -9.82
N PHE A 105 -18.21 -36.62 -9.61
CA PHE A 105 -19.32 -36.33 -10.52
C PHE A 105 -18.85 -35.61 -11.81
N ILE A 106 -17.86 -34.72 -11.71
CA ILE A 106 -17.30 -34.01 -12.88
C ILE A 106 -16.51 -34.96 -13.77
N HIS A 107 -15.85 -35.97 -13.21
CA HIS A 107 -15.03 -36.90 -13.98
C HIS A 107 -15.80 -38.04 -14.68
N LEU A 108 -17.11 -38.20 -14.43
CA LEU A 108 -17.94 -39.25 -15.03
C LEU A 108 -18.89 -38.74 -16.14
N TRP A 109 -18.83 -37.45 -16.48
CA TRP A 109 -19.48 -36.86 -17.65
C TRP A 109 -18.40 -36.27 -18.57
#